data_AF-A0A2T6K7Z5-F1
#
_entry.id   AF-A0A2T6K7Z5-F1
#
_cell.length_a   1.000
_cell.length_b   1.000
_cell.length_c   1.000
_cell.angle_alpha   90.00
_cell.angle_beta   90.00
_cell.angle_gamma   90.00
#
_symmetry.space_group_name_H-M   'P 1'
#
loop_
_entity.id
_entity.type
_entity.pdbx_description
1 polymer ?
#
loop_
_entity_poly.entity_id
_entity_poly.type
_entity_poly.pdbx_seq_one_letter_code
_entity_poly.pdbx_strand_id
1 'polypeptide(L)'
;MATETNDTVASACVDAGGSALGMPQLCADWIPNQIFWLLVALVAIYFVMSRIALPRIGAVLAERSGTITNDIAAAEELKNKAAEAETAYEKALVDARAEAHKIVAEAKAEIQAELDVELQKADAQIAAKTAESEAAIAEIRAGAVKSVTDVAKATTKELVAAMGGSADAKTITAAVSARMKG
;
A
#
# COMPACT_ATOMS: atom_id res chain seq x y z
N MET A 1 -75.86 -12.32 95.02
CA MET A 1 -75.31 -13.61 94.56
C MET A 1 -76.13 -14.00 93.35
N ALA A 2 -75.65 -14.18 92.13
CA ALA A 2 -74.32 -14.14 91.55
C ALA A 2 -74.48 -13.51 90.16
N THR A 3 -73.47 -12.79 89.69
CA THR A 3 -73.45 -12.19 88.34
C THR A 3 -73.30 -13.31 87.33
N GLU A 4 -74.27 -13.47 86.42
CA GLU A 4 -74.12 -14.38 85.29
C GLU A 4 -73.10 -13.78 84.31
N THR A 5 -71.94 -14.43 84.21
CA THR A 5 -70.96 -14.14 83.18
C THR A 5 -71.46 -14.74 81.87
N ASN A 6 -71.94 -13.89 80.96
CA ASN A 6 -72.06 -14.26 79.55
C ASN A 6 -70.65 -14.59 79.04
N ASP A 7 -70.32 -15.88 78.97
CA ASP A 7 -69.18 -16.36 78.18
C ASP A 7 -69.48 -16.08 76.71
N THR A 8 -69.17 -14.86 76.28
CA THR A 8 -69.14 -14.50 74.86
C THR A 8 -67.94 -15.22 74.25
N VAL A 9 -68.15 -16.45 73.78
CA VAL A 9 -67.17 -17.16 72.96
C VAL A 9 -66.84 -16.28 71.73
N ALA A 10 -65.59 -15.86 71.62
CA ALA A 10 -65.15 -14.93 70.57
C ALA A 10 -65.19 -15.56 69.16
N SER A 11 -65.18 -16.89 69.07
CA SER A 11 -65.27 -17.70 67.83
C SER A 11 -65.58 -19.15 68.20
N ALA A 12 -66.19 -19.93 67.29
CA ALA A 12 -66.41 -21.36 67.48
C ALA A 12 -65.11 -22.19 67.62
N CYS A 13 -63.94 -21.55 67.47
CA CYS A 13 -62.63 -22.18 67.44
C CYS A 13 -61.69 -21.72 68.57
N VAL A 14 -62.22 -20.98 69.55
CA VAL A 14 -61.50 -20.53 70.74
C VAL A 14 -62.38 -20.80 71.96
N ASP A 15 -61.84 -21.45 72.98
CA ASP A 15 -62.55 -21.73 74.24
C ASP A 15 -62.69 -20.45 75.09
N ALA A 16 -63.50 -20.49 76.15
CA ALA A 16 -63.71 -19.36 77.08
C ALA A 16 -62.40 -18.82 77.70
N GLY A 17 -61.36 -19.66 77.79
CA GLY A 17 -60.01 -19.28 78.24
C GLY A 17 -59.08 -18.69 77.18
N GLY A 18 -59.54 -18.50 75.93
CA GLY A 18 -58.71 -17.98 74.84
C GLY A 18 -57.79 -19.01 74.18
N SER A 19 -57.82 -20.27 74.63
CA SER A 19 -57.08 -21.39 74.05
C SER A 19 -57.77 -21.93 72.82
N ALA A 20 -56.98 -22.26 71.81
CA ALA A 20 -57.51 -22.66 70.52
C ALA A 20 -57.98 -24.12 70.53
N LEU A 21 -59.19 -24.38 70.04
CA LEU A 21 -59.80 -25.71 69.99
C LEU A 21 -59.40 -26.43 68.69
N GLY A 22 -58.69 -27.56 68.78
CA GLY A 22 -58.27 -28.34 67.62
C GLY A 22 -57.11 -27.71 66.83
N MET A 23 -57.15 -27.82 65.50
CA MET A 23 -56.22 -27.14 64.58
C MET A 23 -56.78 -25.77 64.19
N PRO A 24 -56.36 -24.67 64.85
CA PRO A 24 -57.03 -23.37 64.75
C PRO A 24 -56.95 -22.77 63.35
N GLN A 25 -55.95 -23.17 62.57
CA GLN A 25 -55.70 -22.75 61.20
C GLN A 25 -56.73 -23.26 60.17
N LEU A 26 -57.56 -24.26 60.52
CA LEU A 26 -58.60 -24.80 59.63
C LEU A 26 -60.02 -24.38 60.03
N CYS A 27 -60.14 -23.44 60.97
CA CYS A 27 -61.43 -22.94 61.41
C CYS A 27 -62.11 -22.07 60.34
N ALA A 28 -63.35 -22.39 59.98
CA ALA A 28 -64.12 -21.68 58.97
C ALA A 28 -64.38 -20.20 59.32
N ASP A 29 -64.47 -19.84 60.59
CA ASP A 29 -64.74 -18.47 61.04
C ASP A 29 -63.62 -17.49 60.65
N TRP A 30 -62.37 -17.95 60.55
CA TRP A 30 -61.20 -17.10 60.27
C TRP A 30 -60.87 -17.00 58.77
N ILE A 31 -61.35 -17.95 57.97
CA ILE A 31 -61.06 -18.05 56.53
C ILE A 31 -61.46 -16.77 55.75
N PRO A 32 -62.65 -16.16 55.94
CA PRO A 32 -63.05 -14.96 55.19
C PRO A 32 -62.13 -13.76 55.44
N ASN A 33 -61.70 -13.55 56.68
CA ASN A 33 -60.77 -12.46 57.04
C ASN A 33 -59.38 -12.69 56.42
N GLN A 34 -58.88 -13.93 56.46
CA GLN A 34 -57.62 -14.29 55.81
C GLN A 34 -57.69 -14.08 54.29
N ILE A 35 -58.78 -14.52 53.64
CA ILE A 35 -58.99 -14.31 52.20
C ILE A 35 -59.04 -12.82 51.85
N PHE A 36 -59.71 -12.00 52.67
CA PHE A 36 -59.77 -10.55 52.44
C PHE A 36 -58.37 -9.93 52.43
N TRP A 37 -57.55 -10.18 53.46
CA TRP A 37 -56.18 -9.66 53.50
C TRP A 37 -55.27 -10.26 52.43
N LEU A 38 -55.47 -11.52 52.06
CA LEU A 38 -54.74 -12.16 50.95
C LEU A 38 -55.05 -11.43 49.64
N LEU A 39 -56.31 -11.15 49.34
CA LEU A 39 -56.70 -10.39 48.16
C LEU A 39 -56.13 -8.96 48.18
N VAL A 40 -56.19 -8.28 49.33
CA VAL A 40 -55.61 -6.94 49.49
C VAL A 40 -54.09 -6.97 49.24
N ALA A 41 -53.38 -7.91 49.85
CA ALA A 41 -51.93 -8.06 49.68
C ALA A 41 -51.56 -8.42 48.23
N LEU A 42 -52.33 -9.32 47.60
CA LEU A 42 -52.12 -9.73 46.21
C LEU A 42 -52.32 -8.54 45.26
N VAL A 43 -53.37 -7.74 45.45
CA VAL A 43 -53.61 -6.53 44.65
C VAL A 43 -52.50 -5.50 44.89
N ALA A 44 -52.07 -5.30 46.13
CA ALA A 44 -50.99 -4.38 46.46
C ALA A 44 -49.67 -4.80 45.77
N ILE A 45 -49.28 -6.08 45.88
CA ILE A 45 -48.09 -6.62 45.21
C ILE A 45 -48.22 -6.52 43.69
N TYR A 46 -49.39 -6.86 43.13
CA TYR A 46 -49.65 -6.72 41.69
C TYR A 46 -49.46 -5.28 41.22
N PHE A 47 -49.93 -4.30 41.98
CA PHE A 47 -49.78 -2.89 41.64
C PHE A 47 -48.31 -2.44 41.71
N VAL A 48 -47.58 -2.86 42.76
CA VAL A 48 -46.14 -2.59 42.87
C VAL A 48 -45.36 -3.24 41.71
N MET A 49 -45.65 -4.49 41.39
CA MET A 49 -45.00 -5.20 40.29
C MET A 49 -45.27 -4.55 38.95
N SER A 50 -46.54 -4.27 38.64
CA SER A 50 -46.96 -3.70 37.36
C SER A 50 -46.48 -2.26 37.17
N ARG A 51 -46.45 -1.46 38.24
CA ARG A 51 -46.15 -0.03 38.14
C ARG A 51 -44.72 0.36 38.46
N ILE A 52 -43.96 -0.48 39.16
CA ILE A 52 -42.59 -0.16 39.60
C ILE A 52 -41.59 -1.21 39.11
N ALA A 53 -41.80 -2.50 39.40
CA ALA A 53 -40.78 -3.52 39.13
C ALA A 53 -40.62 -3.82 37.63
N LEU A 54 -41.72 -4.14 36.93
CA LEU A 54 -41.70 -4.41 35.49
C LEU A 54 -41.19 -3.24 34.64
N PRO A 55 -41.63 -1.98 34.84
CA PRO A 55 -41.12 -0.87 34.05
C PRO A 55 -39.62 -0.61 34.28
N ARG A 56 -39.09 -0.84 35.49
CA ARG A 56 -37.65 -0.73 35.73
C ARG A 56 -36.84 -1.79 34.97
N ILE A 57 -37.31 -3.03 34.96
CA ILE A 57 -36.66 -4.11 34.19
C ILE A 57 -36.74 -3.82 32.69
N GLY A 58 -37.90 -3.34 32.21
CA GLY A 58 -38.09 -2.94 30.82
C GLY A 58 -37.14 -1.81 30.39
N ALA A 59 -36.92 -0.81 31.26
CA ALA A 59 -35.98 0.27 30.99
C ALA A 59 -34.53 -0.22 30.82
N VAL A 60 -34.05 -1.10 31.71
CA VAL A 60 -32.70 -1.68 31.61
C VAL A 60 -32.55 -2.54 30.35
N LEU A 61 -33.58 -3.30 29.98
CA LEU A 61 -33.55 -4.11 28.76
C LEU A 61 -33.54 -3.22 27.50
N ALA A 62 -34.34 -2.16 27.49
CA ALA A 62 -34.36 -1.19 26.39
C ALA A 62 -33.02 -0.45 26.25
N GLU A 63 -32.41 -0.05 27.36
CA GLU A 63 -31.08 0.56 27.38
C GLU A 63 -30.04 -0.37 26.76
N ARG A 64 -29.97 -1.63 27.22
CA ARG A 64 -29.04 -2.63 26.65
C ARG A 64 -29.28 -2.88 25.17
N SER A 65 -30.54 -3.05 24.77
CA SER A 65 -30.90 -3.24 23.36
C SER A 65 -30.49 -2.02 22.53
N GLY A 66 -30.66 -0.81 23.05
CA GLY A 66 -30.25 0.43 22.43
C GLY A 66 -28.74 0.50 22.24
N THR A 67 -27.96 0.23 23.29
CA THR A 67 -26.49 0.21 23.23
C THR A 67 -25.99 -0.82 22.23
N ILE A 68 -26.50 -2.06 22.27
CA ILE A 68 -26.12 -3.11 21.33
C ILE A 68 -26.41 -2.68 19.88
N THR A 69 -27.59 -2.11 19.62
CA THR A 69 -27.96 -1.67 18.27
C THR A 69 -27.06 -0.53 17.79
N ASN A 70 -26.76 0.42 18.68
CA ASN A 70 -25.84 1.52 18.38
C ASN A 70 -24.42 1.03 18.09
N ASP A 71 -23.92 0.09 18.89
CA ASP A 71 -22.59 -0.49 18.72
C ASP A 71 -22.49 -1.30 17.42
N ILE A 72 -23.56 -2.04 17.06
CA ILE A 72 -23.64 -2.75 15.77
C ILE A 72 -23.63 -1.75 14.62
N ALA A 73 -24.44 -0.70 14.68
CA ALA A 73 -24.48 0.33 13.64
C ALA A 73 -23.12 1.03 13.48
N ALA A 74 -22.46 1.37 14.58
CA ALA A 74 -21.11 1.95 14.56
C ALA A 74 -20.08 0.98 13.97
N ALA A 75 -20.16 -0.31 14.32
CA ALA A 75 -19.27 -1.33 13.75
C ALA A 75 -19.48 -1.52 12.24
N GLU A 76 -20.72 -1.51 11.77
CA GLU A 76 -21.05 -1.56 10.34
C GLU A 76 -20.55 -0.32 9.60
N GLU A 77 -20.73 0.88 10.16
CA GLU A 77 -20.20 2.11 9.59
C GLU A 77 -18.68 2.08 9.48
N LEU A 78 -17.98 1.64 10.53
CA LEU A 78 -16.52 1.51 10.53
C LEU A 78 -16.05 0.46 9.51
N LYS A 79 -16.77 -0.66 9.39
CA LYS A 79 -16.49 -1.69 8.38
C LYS A 79 -16.64 -1.13 6.96
N ASN A 80 -17.70 -0.38 6.69
CA ASN A 80 -17.94 0.22 5.39
C ASN A 80 -16.85 1.25 5.05
N LYS A 81 -16.50 2.13 6.00
CA LYS A 81 -15.40 3.09 5.83
C LYS A 81 -14.05 2.39 5.59
N ALA A 82 -13.79 1.29 6.28
CA ALA A 82 -12.57 0.50 6.06
C ALA A 82 -12.53 -0.09 4.65
N ALA A 83 -13.63 -0.67 4.17
CA ALA A 83 -13.73 -1.21 2.81
C ALA A 83 -13.59 -0.10 1.73
N GLU A 84 -14.22 1.06 1.95
CA GLU A 84 -14.06 2.22 1.06
C GLU A 84 -12.60 2.72 1.04
N ALA A 85 -11.95 2.80 2.21
CA ALA A 85 -10.54 3.19 2.29
C ALA A 85 -9.62 2.16 1.62
N GLU A 86 -9.89 0.87 1.77
CA GLU A 86 -9.14 -0.21 1.13
C GLU A 86 -9.24 -0.13 -0.40
N THR A 87 -10.46 0.01 -0.93
CA THR A 87 -10.67 0.17 -2.38
C THR A 87 -10.02 1.44 -2.94
N ALA A 88 -10.10 2.56 -2.22
CA ALA A 88 -9.42 3.79 -2.60
C ALA A 88 -7.89 3.65 -2.58
N TYR A 89 -7.34 2.95 -1.58
CA TYR A 89 -5.92 2.67 -1.46
C TYR A 89 -5.42 1.76 -2.59
N GLU A 90 -6.14 0.67 -2.88
CA GLU A 90 -5.81 -0.23 -3.99
C GLU A 90 -5.83 0.50 -5.33
N LYS A 91 -6.85 1.34 -5.56
CA LYS A 91 -6.93 2.18 -6.77
C LYS A 91 -5.73 3.12 -6.87
N ALA A 92 -5.41 3.85 -5.81
CA ALA A 92 -4.27 4.77 -5.79
C ALA A 92 -2.94 4.03 -6.05
N LEU A 93 -2.80 2.80 -5.56
CA LEU A 93 -1.62 1.98 -5.76
C LEU A 93 -1.50 1.45 -7.21
N VAL A 94 -2.61 1.10 -7.85
CA VAL A 94 -2.64 0.76 -9.28
C VAL A 94 -2.31 1.98 -10.14
N ASP A 95 -2.93 3.12 -9.86
CA ASP A 95 -2.71 4.37 -10.58
C ASP A 95 -1.24 4.82 -10.47
N ALA A 96 -0.67 4.81 -9.26
CA ALA A 96 0.73 5.13 -9.03
C ALA A 96 1.71 4.20 -9.77
N ARG A 97 1.40 2.89 -9.83
CA ARG A 97 2.19 1.94 -10.62
C ARG A 97 2.09 2.22 -12.12
N ALA A 98 0.91 2.53 -12.62
CA ALA A 98 0.71 2.88 -14.02
C ALA A 98 1.47 4.17 -14.39
N GLU A 99 1.42 5.20 -13.54
CA GLU A 99 2.18 6.44 -13.70
C GLU A 99 3.69 6.18 -13.67
N ALA A 100 4.18 5.39 -12.71
CA ALA A 100 5.60 5.03 -12.66
C ALA A 100 6.06 4.30 -13.94
N HIS A 101 5.27 3.36 -14.45
CA HIS A 101 5.58 2.69 -15.72
C HIS A 101 5.57 3.66 -16.90
N LYS A 102 4.64 4.62 -16.93
CA LYS A 102 4.58 5.66 -17.96
C LYS A 102 5.82 6.55 -17.91
N ILE A 103 6.21 7.03 -16.74
CA ILE A 103 7.43 7.85 -16.54
C ILE A 103 8.68 7.08 -16.99
N VAL A 104 8.80 5.80 -16.63
CA VAL A 104 9.93 4.97 -17.06
C VAL A 104 9.96 4.78 -18.58
N ALA A 105 8.79 4.61 -19.21
CA ALA A 105 8.71 4.47 -20.66
C ALA A 105 9.07 5.79 -21.38
N GLU A 106 8.56 6.93 -20.89
CA GLU A 106 8.87 8.26 -21.42
C GLU A 106 10.37 8.58 -21.27
N ALA A 107 10.94 8.37 -20.09
CA ALA A 107 12.37 8.59 -19.85
C ALA A 107 13.25 7.70 -20.73
N LYS A 108 12.88 6.43 -20.95
CA LYS A 108 13.61 5.54 -21.87
C LYS A 108 13.54 6.02 -23.31
N ALA A 109 12.38 6.51 -23.75
CA ALA A 109 12.22 7.04 -25.10
C ALA A 109 13.03 8.32 -25.31
N GLU A 110 13.05 9.21 -24.33
CA GLU A 110 13.85 10.44 -24.35
C GLU A 110 15.35 10.12 -24.38
N ILE A 111 15.82 9.26 -23.48
CA ILE A 111 17.23 8.81 -23.45
C ILE A 111 17.63 8.17 -24.79
N GLN A 112 16.78 7.33 -25.38
CA GLN A 112 17.09 6.70 -26.66
C GLN A 112 17.21 7.73 -27.77
N ALA A 113 16.32 8.73 -27.81
CA ALA A 113 16.37 9.80 -28.80
C ALA A 113 17.63 10.65 -28.65
N GLU A 114 18.01 11.01 -27.43
CA GLU A 114 19.27 11.74 -27.16
C GLU A 114 20.50 10.91 -27.54
N LEU A 115 20.49 9.61 -27.22
CA LEU A 115 21.57 8.70 -27.56
C LEU A 115 21.74 8.56 -29.07
N ASP A 116 20.65 8.45 -29.83
CA ASP A 116 20.70 8.38 -31.29
C ASP A 116 21.29 9.66 -31.90
N VAL A 117 20.96 10.83 -31.34
CA VAL A 117 21.53 12.12 -31.77
C VAL A 117 23.02 12.21 -31.47
N GLU A 118 23.44 11.83 -30.26
CA GLU A 118 24.85 11.85 -29.88
C GLU A 118 25.67 10.81 -30.65
N LEU A 119 25.12 9.63 -30.94
CA LEU A 119 25.76 8.64 -31.81
C LEU A 119 25.98 9.19 -33.22
N GLN A 120 24.97 9.83 -33.83
CA GLN A 120 25.14 10.45 -35.16
C GLN A 120 26.22 11.53 -35.16
N LYS A 121 26.30 12.36 -34.11
CA LYS A 121 27.37 13.36 -33.97
C LYS A 121 28.73 12.70 -33.81
N ALA A 122 28.83 11.66 -32.98
CA ALA A 122 30.07 10.92 -32.76
C ALA A 122 30.56 10.27 -34.06
N ASP A 123 29.66 9.61 -34.80
CA ASP A 123 29.98 9.00 -36.10
C ASP A 123 30.46 10.05 -37.12
N ALA A 124 29.81 11.21 -37.18
CA ALA A 124 30.22 12.31 -38.05
C ALA A 124 31.63 12.84 -37.68
N GLN A 125 31.93 12.98 -36.39
CA GLN A 125 33.25 13.40 -35.91
C GLN A 125 34.32 12.36 -36.20
N ILE A 126 34.01 11.07 -35.99
CA ILE A 126 34.92 9.96 -36.30
C ILE A 126 35.20 9.93 -37.81
N ALA A 127 34.18 10.08 -38.65
CA ALA A 127 34.36 10.12 -40.11
C ALA A 127 35.24 11.30 -40.55
N ALA A 128 35.00 12.51 -40.01
CA ALA A 128 35.82 13.68 -40.29
C ALA A 128 37.29 13.48 -39.88
N LYS A 129 37.53 12.95 -38.66
CA LYS A 129 38.88 12.71 -38.15
C LYS A 129 39.60 11.60 -38.92
N THR A 130 38.85 10.59 -39.38
CA THR A 130 39.38 9.52 -40.25
C THR A 130 39.82 10.10 -41.58
N ALA A 131 38.99 10.93 -42.22
CA ALA A 131 39.33 11.58 -43.49
C ALA A 131 40.55 12.53 -43.36
N GLU A 132 40.64 13.29 -42.27
CA GLU A 132 41.80 14.14 -41.97
C GLU A 132 43.08 13.29 -41.80
N SER A 133 42.99 12.20 -41.04
CA SER A 133 44.10 11.29 -40.82
C SER A 133 44.55 10.61 -42.13
N GLU A 134 43.60 10.21 -42.97
CA GLU A 134 43.90 9.64 -44.30
C GLU A 134 44.60 10.65 -45.21
N ALA A 135 44.17 11.91 -45.22
CA ALA A 135 44.82 12.97 -45.97
C ALA A 135 46.26 13.23 -45.46
N ALA A 136 46.46 13.31 -44.15
CA ALA A 136 47.77 13.46 -43.54
C ALA A 136 48.70 12.27 -43.87
N ILE A 137 48.18 11.04 -43.80
CA ILE A 137 48.94 9.83 -44.19
C ILE A 137 49.30 9.87 -45.68
N ALA A 138 48.39 10.30 -46.55
CA ALA A 138 48.65 10.44 -47.99
C ALA A 138 49.75 11.47 -48.26
N GLU A 139 49.73 12.61 -47.55
CA GLU A 139 50.77 13.64 -47.65
C GLU A 139 52.13 13.11 -47.17
N ILE A 140 52.18 12.45 -46.01
CA ILE A 140 53.39 11.82 -45.48
C ILE A 140 53.94 10.77 -46.47
N ARG A 141 53.07 9.94 -47.06
CA ARG A 141 53.47 8.97 -48.09
C ARG A 141 54.06 9.66 -49.33
N ALA A 142 53.42 10.72 -49.81
CA ALA A 142 53.92 11.49 -50.96
C ALA A 142 55.27 12.16 -50.66
N GLY A 143 55.43 12.72 -49.46
CA GLY A 143 56.68 13.28 -48.98
C GLY A 143 57.79 12.23 -48.84
N ALA A 144 57.47 11.07 -48.25
CA ALA A 144 58.41 9.96 -48.11
C ALA A 144 58.89 9.44 -49.47
N VAL A 145 58.01 9.30 -50.46
CA VAL A 145 58.39 8.89 -51.82
C VAL A 145 59.36 9.90 -52.45
N LYS A 146 59.12 11.21 -52.29
CA LYS A 146 60.05 12.24 -52.77
C LYS A 146 61.41 12.16 -52.08
N SER A 147 61.42 12.10 -50.74
CA SER A 147 62.66 11.99 -49.96
C SER A 147 63.46 10.73 -50.31
N VAL A 148 62.80 9.58 -50.46
CA VAL A 148 63.43 8.32 -50.91
C VAL A 148 64.01 8.48 -52.32
N THR A 149 63.28 9.14 -53.23
CA THR A 149 63.76 9.40 -54.60
C THR A 149 65.00 10.29 -54.60
N ASP A 150 65.04 11.32 -53.77
CA ASP A 150 66.17 12.26 -53.69
C ASP A 150 67.39 11.61 -53.05
N VAL A 151 67.20 10.85 -51.97
CA VAL A 151 68.27 10.05 -51.35
C VAL A 151 68.80 9.00 -52.32
N ALA A 152 67.92 8.32 -53.07
CA ALA A 152 68.32 7.33 -54.08
C ALA A 152 69.16 7.96 -55.21
N LYS A 153 68.79 9.15 -55.70
CA LYS A 153 69.58 9.88 -56.70
C LYS A 153 70.93 10.33 -56.15
N ALA A 154 70.96 10.87 -54.94
CA ALA A 154 72.18 11.35 -54.29
C ALA A 154 73.17 10.20 -54.05
N THR A 155 72.69 9.10 -53.45
CA THR A 155 73.49 7.90 -53.21
C THR A 155 73.97 7.26 -54.51
N THR A 156 73.13 7.14 -55.54
CA THR A 156 73.56 6.60 -56.85
C THR A 156 74.64 7.47 -57.50
N LYS A 157 74.54 8.80 -57.41
CA LYS A 157 75.56 9.73 -57.91
C LYS A 157 76.89 9.55 -57.20
N GLU A 158 76.88 9.46 -55.88
CA GLU A 158 78.09 9.21 -55.08
C GLU A 158 78.70 7.83 -55.38
N LEU A 159 77.88 6.79 -55.53
CA LEU A 159 78.35 5.44 -55.83
C LEU A 159 79.03 5.36 -57.22
N VAL A 160 78.45 6.00 -58.24
CA VAL A 160 79.01 6.04 -59.60
C VAL A 160 80.36 6.78 -59.61
N ALA A 161 80.46 7.88 -58.85
CA ALA A 161 81.71 8.62 -58.70
C ALA A 161 82.78 7.78 -57.97
N ALA A 162 82.40 7.06 -56.90
CA ALA A 162 83.32 6.20 -56.14
C ALA A 162 83.83 5.00 -56.96
N MET A 163 83.03 4.47 -57.89
CA MET A 163 83.44 3.38 -58.80
C MET A 163 84.17 3.85 -60.06
N GLY A 164 84.53 5.14 -60.16
CA GLY A 164 85.34 5.68 -61.26
C GLY A 164 84.58 5.94 -62.57
N GLY A 165 83.24 5.94 -62.55
CA GLY A 165 82.40 6.28 -63.70
C GLY A 165 82.01 7.77 -63.72
N SER A 166 81.82 8.34 -64.90
CA SER A 166 81.21 9.66 -65.09
C SER A 166 79.87 9.49 -65.80
N ALA A 167 78.78 9.82 -65.11
CA ALA A 167 77.44 9.84 -65.69
C ALA A 167 76.79 11.20 -65.40
N ASP A 168 76.24 11.83 -66.43
CA ASP A 168 75.54 13.11 -66.29
C ASP A 168 74.31 12.97 -65.39
N ALA A 169 74.01 14.04 -64.64
CA ALA A 169 72.87 14.06 -63.71
C ALA A 169 71.53 13.65 -64.36
N LYS A 170 71.38 13.89 -65.67
CA LYS A 170 70.19 13.50 -66.45
C LYS A 170 70.05 11.98 -66.58
N THR A 171 71.13 11.25 -66.83
CA THR A 171 71.07 9.78 -67.02
C THR A 171 70.83 9.05 -65.71
N ILE A 172 71.45 9.51 -64.61
CA ILE A 172 71.22 9.00 -63.25
C ILE A 172 69.76 9.23 -62.84
N THR A 173 69.24 10.44 -63.04
CA THR A 173 67.85 10.78 -62.71
C THR A 173 66.87 9.92 -63.51
N ALA A 174 67.13 9.70 -64.80
CA ALA A 174 66.29 8.86 -65.67
C ALA A 174 66.31 7.37 -65.25
N ALA A 175 67.48 6.83 -64.91
CA ALA A 175 67.62 5.43 -64.50
C ALA A 175 66.96 5.14 -63.14
N VAL A 176 67.16 6.01 -62.15
CA VAL A 176 66.54 5.89 -60.82
C VAL A 176 65.01 6.03 -60.91
N SER A 177 64.52 7.01 -61.68
CA SER A 177 63.07 7.20 -61.85
C SER A 177 62.39 6.07 -62.64
N ALA A 178 63.08 5.44 -63.59
CA ALA A 178 62.59 4.25 -64.28
C ALA A 178 62.50 3.04 -63.33
N ARG A 179 63.47 2.87 -62.42
CA ARG A 179 63.46 1.78 -61.43
C ARG A 179 62.46 1.96 -60.29
N MET A 180 62.10 3.20 -59.95
CA MET A 180 61.08 3.49 -58.94
C MET A 180 59.63 3.39 -59.45
N LYS A 181 59.42 3.25 -60.75
CA LYS A 181 58.10 3.11 -61.39
C LYS A 181 57.70 1.66 -61.70
N GLY A 182 58.60 0.70 -61.50
CA GLY A 182 58.33 -0.74 -61.63
C GLY A 182 58.05 -1.38 -60.28
#